data_AF-A0A7V8N1S1-F1
#
_entry.id   AF-A0A7V8N1S1-F1
#
_cell.length_a   1.000
_cell.length_b   1.000
_cell.length_c   1.000
_cell.angle_alpha   90.00
_cell.angle_beta   90.00
_cell.angle_gamma   90.00
#
_symmetry.space_group_name_H-M   'P 1'
#
loop_
_entity.id
_entity.type
_entity.pdbx_description
1 polymer ?
#
loop_
_entity_poly.entity_id
_entity_poly.type
_entity_poly.pdbx_seq_one_letter_code
_entity_poly.pdbx_strand_id
1 'polypeptide(L)'
;MKQLFLKINLNVPGVFENNQKTNNFPISAYLEVYTYYHQFGLHTYSERQYFSGYSNKINWSKTLQKSPVYFSNNQVVTFPFICEKQVNYESFIAQCMIYVINDGFKRLGQDFKFGTFINQQINVDIFESNPRYIVKNLKVLLSTTFKDIERKLIINLISYFNWQSYLDSSKTVFLIRNFNHILEKIMDTFLLNSYNELAKIGNSKNPDIFPISPVRFDKQVKHKIENGVQTEVIYDFLSKNSDNIYVFDAKYYHRISDFNYKQIAYHFLVQALSKQRIGKSDDKSPKVVNALLSPSEKSEITAKVHIDMTKNEKFSQDIFSDFYIVEFLTLSQFFRVTNVEF
;
A
#
# COMPACT_ATOMS: atom_id res chain seq x y z
N MET A 1 -14.86 -5.74 14.68
CA MET A 1 -14.68 -4.80 13.55
C MET A 1 -13.20 -4.48 13.36
N LYS A 2 -12.45 -5.38 12.70
CA LYS A 2 -11.10 -5.11 12.21
C LYS A 2 -11.25 -4.86 10.72
N GLN A 3 -11.40 -3.59 10.32
CA GLN A 3 -11.21 -3.24 8.92
C GLN A 3 -9.82 -3.72 8.51
N LEU A 4 -9.77 -4.44 7.39
CA LEU A 4 -8.59 -5.07 6.86
C LEU A 4 -7.61 -3.95 6.47
N PHE A 5 -6.81 -3.48 7.43
CA PHE A 5 -5.62 -2.72 7.14
C PHE A 5 -4.70 -3.67 6.40
N LEU A 6 -4.79 -3.64 5.07
CA LEU A 6 -3.60 -3.77 4.27
C LEU A 6 -2.58 -2.86 4.94
N LYS A 7 -1.59 -3.48 5.60
CA LYS A 7 -0.28 -2.85 5.80
C LYS A 7 0.15 -2.44 4.40
N ILE A 8 -0.28 -1.25 3.97
CA ILE A 8 0.36 -0.53 2.90
C ILE A 8 1.72 -0.22 3.51
N ASN A 9 2.65 -1.14 3.29
CA ASN A 9 4.05 -0.89 3.52
C ASN A 9 4.33 0.41 2.77
N LEU A 10 4.63 1.48 3.50
CA LEU A 10 4.67 2.87 3.02
C LEU A 10 5.69 3.11 1.89
N ASN A 11 6.45 2.08 1.52
CA ASN A 11 7.10 1.99 0.23
C ASN A 11 6.11 1.44 -0.80
N VAL A 12 5.22 2.29 -1.33
CA VAL A 12 4.51 1.99 -2.58
C VAL A 12 5.54 2.15 -3.70
N PRO A 13 6.11 1.05 -4.25
CA PRO A 13 7.18 1.15 -5.22
C PRO A 13 6.61 1.79 -6.50
N GLY A 14 7.20 2.90 -6.96
CA GLY A 14 6.85 3.50 -8.25
C GLY A 14 5.96 4.74 -8.23
N VAL A 15 5.67 5.32 -7.05
CA VAL A 15 5.11 6.69 -6.98
C VAL A 15 6.24 7.71 -7.09
N PHE A 16 6.12 8.66 -8.03
CA PHE A 16 7.08 9.76 -8.15
C PHE A 16 6.79 10.82 -7.10
N GLU A 17 7.65 10.91 -6.08
CA GLU A 17 7.64 12.01 -5.11
C GLU A 17 8.89 12.90 -5.21
N ASN A 18 9.94 12.43 -5.90
CA ASN A 18 11.27 13.05 -5.86
C ASN A 18 11.60 14.05 -6.98
N ASN A 19 10.63 14.45 -7.82
CA ASN A 19 10.85 15.58 -8.72
C ASN A 19 10.17 16.81 -8.12
N GLN A 20 10.99 17.80 -7.74
CA GLN A 20 10.62 19.03 -7.02
C GLN A 20 9.57 19.92 -7.72
N LYS A 21 8.99 19.48 -8.84
CA LYS A 21 7.96 20.17 -9.65
C LYS A 21 7.06 19.18 -10.38
N THR A 22 6.48 18.20 -9.68
CA THR A 22 5.43 17.36 -10.27
C THR A 22 4.08 17.70 -9.68
N ASN A 23 3.07 17.88 -10.53
CA ASN A 23 1.65 17.97 -10.12
C ASN A 23 1.10 16.65 -9.55
N ASN A 24 1.98 15.65 -9.34
CA ASN A 24 1.61 14.34 -8.82
C ASN A 24 1.22 14.44 -7.33
N PHE A 25 0.07 13.89 -6.98
CA PHE A 25 -0.44 13.91 -5.61
C PHE A 25 0.55 13.25 -4.62
N PRO A 26 0.87 13.90 -3.49
CA PRO A 26 1.87 13.43 -2.53
C PRO A 26 1.25 12.37 -1.61
N ILE A 27 0.99 11.20 -2.17
CA ILE A 27 0.25 10.13 -1.47
C ILE A 27 0.99 9.62 -0.24
N SER A 28 2.33 9.55 -0.23
CA SER A 28 3.04 9.12 0.98
C SER A 28 2.85 10.13 2.11
N ALA A 29 2.97 11.42 1.81
CA ALA A 29 2.81 12.48 2.79
C ALA A 29 1.39 12.48 3.37
N TYR A 30 0.38 12.33 2.50
CA TYR A 30 -1.00 12.13 2.92
C TYR A 30 -1.16 10.91 3.83
N LEU A 31 -0.66 9.74 3.42
CA LEU A 31 -0.80 8.49 4.16
C LEU A 31 -0.05 8.52 5.50
N GLU A 32 1.08 9.19 5.58
CA GLU A 32 1.85 9.37 6.82
C GLU A 32 1.09 10.27 7.81
N VAL A 33 0.50 11.37 7.33
CA VAL A 33 -0.37 12.24 8.15
C VAL A 33 -1.60 11.48 8.64
N TYR A 34 -2.24 10.73 7.74
CA TYR A 34 -3.40 9.90 8.09
C TYR A 34 -3.03 8.78 9.07
N THR A 35 -1.88 8.14 8.90
CA THR A 35 -1.37 7.09 9.81
C THR A 35 -1.11 7.65 11.20
N TYR A 36 -0.49 8.82 11.29
CA TYR A 36 -0.32 9.51 12.57
C TYR A 36 -1.69 9.75 13.23
N TYR A 37 -2.65 10.32 12.49
CA TYR A 37 -3.99 10.58 13.02
C TYR A 37 -4.67 9.31 13.52
N HIS A 38 -4.58 8.22 12.75
CA HIS A 38 -5.16 6.95 13.14
C HIS A 38 -4.52 6.37 14.42
N GLN A 39 -3.21 6.57 14.61
CA GLN A 39 -2.49 6.04 15.77
C GLN A 39 -2.65 6.90 17.02
N PHE A 40 -2.67 8.22 16.89
CA PHE A 40 -2.53 9.16 18.01
C PHE A 40 -3.68 10.18 18.12
N GLY A 41 -4.59 10.23 17.15
CA GLY A 41 -5.56 11.30 17.01
C GLY A 41 -4.94 12.60 16.50
N LEU A 42 -5.67 13.72 16.66
CA LEU A 42 -5.17 15.04 16.28
C LEU A 42 -4.05 15.51 17.20
N HIS A 43 -3.08 16.23 16.63
CA HIS A 43 -1.98 16.78 17.41
C HIS A 43 -2.46 17.84 18.41
N THR A 44 -2.25 17.58 19.70
CA THR A 44 -2.55 18.52 20.78
C THR A 44 -1.25 18.97 21.45
N TYR A 45 -1.23 20.21 21.94
CA TYR A 45 -0.20 20.64 22.88
C TYR A 45 -0.86 20.97 24.21
N SER A 46 -0.15 20.70 25.30
CA SER A 46 -0.66 20.95 26.64
C SER A 46 0.07 22.12 27.28
N GLU A 47 -0.68 23.11 27.74
CA GLU A 47 -0.15 24.22 28.53
C GLU A 47 -0.54 24.05 30.00
N ARG A 48 0.37 24.41 30.92
CA ARG A 48 0.05 24.49 32.34
C ARG A 48 -0.46 25.89 32.65
N GLN A 49 -1.74 25.98 32.97
CA GLN A 49 -2.36 27.22 33.43
C GLN A 49 -2.36 27.31 34.95
N TYR A 50 -2.24 28.54 35.44
CA TYR A 50 -2.21 28.86 36.87
C TYR A 50 -3.35 29.82 37.20
N PHE A 51 -4.15 29.49 38.21
CA PHE A 51 -5.27 30.31 38.64
C PHE A 51 -5.40 30.29 40.17
N SER A 52 -5.98 31.35 40.72
CA SER A 52 -6.28 31.43 42.16
C SER A 52 -7.52 30.61 42.47
N GLY A 53 -7.45 29.67 43.42
CA GLY A 53 -8.59 28.83 43.75
C GLY A 53 -8.31 27.82 44.85
N TYR A 54 -9.28 26.94 45.08
CA TYR A 54 -9.23 25.90 46.12
C TYR A 54 -9.33 24.48 45.55
N SER A 55 -9.41 24.35 44.23
CA SER A 55 -9.57 23.08 43.51
C SER A 55 -8.42 22.87 42.53
N ASN A 56 -8.15 21.61 42.20
CA ASN A 56 -6.98 21.12 41.46
C ASN A 56 -5.67 21.18 42.27
N LYS A 57 -4.60 20.69 41.66
CA LYS A 57 -3.30 20.55 42.31
C LYS A 57 -2.74 21.93 42.68
N ILE A 58 -2.40 22.13 43.96
CA ILE A 58 -1.82 23.39 44.45
C ILE A 58 -0.34 23.46 44.06
N ASN A 59 0.07 24.59 43.48
CA ASN A 59 1.48 24.89 43.21
C ASN A 59 2.06 25.68 44.39
N TRP A 60 2.53 24.97 45.42
CA TRP A 60 3.05 25.58 46.66
C TRP A 60 4.16 26.61 46.43
N SER A 61 5.07 26.35 45.48
CA SER A 61 6.15 27.29 45.15
C SER A 61 5.59 28.64 44.69
N LYS A 62 4.61 28.65 43.76
CA LYS A 62 3.99 29.90 43.31
C LYS A 62 3.09 30.53 44.39
N THR A 63 2.35 29.72 45.13
CA THR A 63 1.51 30.20 46.24
C THR A 63 2.34 30.96 47.28
N LEU A 64 3.46 30.39 47.73
CA LEU A 64 4.32 31.04 48.73
C LEU A 64 5.00 32.31 48.19
N GLN A 65 5.27 32.38 46.89
CA GLN A 65 5.92 33.54 46.26
C GLN A 65 4.97 34.69 45.92
N LYS A 66 3.72 34.38 45.55
CA LYS A 66 2.81 35.36 44.93
C LYS A 66 1.57 35.66 45.76
N SER A 67 1.20 34.79 46.69
CA SER A 67 0.00 34.97 47.50
C SER A 67 0.30 35.80 48.75
N PRO A 68 -0.60 36.69 49.16
CA PRO A 68 -0.49 37.41 50.42
C PRO A 68 -0.34 36.45 51.62
N VAL A 69 0.44 36.89 52.60
CA VAL A 69 0.65 36.19 53.87
C VAL A 69 -0.22 36.84 54.93
N TYR A 70 -1.04 36.04 55.61
CA TYR A 70 -1.89 36.47 56.71
C TYR A 70 -1.42 35.82 58.01
N PHE A 71 -1.52 36.59 59.10
CA PHE A 71 -1.22 36.13 60.46
C PHE A 71 -2.51 36.08 61.27
N SER A 72 -2.85 34.91 61.80
CA SER A 72 -4.01 34.72 62.67
C SER A 72 -3.72 33.64 63.71
N ASN A 73 -3.97 33.92 65.00
CA ASN A 73 -3.79 32.97 66.11
C ASN A 73 -2.44 32.22 66.11
N ASN A 74 -1.33 32.94 66.00
CA ASN A 74 0.04 32.37 65.88
C ASN A 74 0.27 31.44 64.67
N GLN A 75 -0.62 31.46 63.67
CA GLN A 75 -0.48 30.70 62.44
C GLN A 75 -0.29 31.62 61.24
N VAL A 76 0.56 31.16 60.32
CA VAL A 76 0.83 31.84 59.04
C VAL A 76 0.02 31.13 57.97
N VAL A 77 -0.87 31.86 57.30
CA VAL A 77 -1.72 31.33 56.23
C VAL A 77 -1.48 32.14 54.96
N THR A 78 -1.14 31.47 53.87
CA THR A 78 -0.98 32.10 52.54
C THR A 78 -2.19 31.82 51.67
N PHE A 79 -2.91 32.85 51.24
CA PHE A 79 -4.12 32.70 50.43
C PHE A 79 -4.31 33.91 49.47
N PRO A 80 -4.85 33.77 48.23
CA PRO A 80 -5.34 32.55 47.59
C PRO A 80 -4.29 31.53 47.18
N PHE A 81 -4.62 30.25 47.23
CA PHE A 81 -3.74 29.22 46.66
C PHE A 81 -3.69 29.37 45.15
N ILE A 82 -2.49 29.22 44.59
CA ILE A 82 -2.29 29.15 43.14
C ILE A 82 -2.35 27.69 42.74
N CYS A 83 -3.42 27.31 42.05
CA CYS A 83 -3.64 25.97 41.54
C CYS A 83 -3.13 25.84 40.10
N GLU A 84 -2.69 24.64 39.72
CA GLU A 84 -2.28 24.30 38.37
C GLU A 84 -3.28 23.35 37.71
N LYS A 85 -3.58 23.61 36.43
CA LYS A 85 -4.34 22.70 35.56
C LYS A 85 -3.63 22.59 34.22
N GLN A 86 -3.56 21.38 33.69
CA GLN A 86 -3.11 21.14 32.32
C GLN A 86 -4.29 21.30 31.37
N VAL A 87 -4.16 22.17 30.38
CA VAL A 87 -5.16 22.40 29.35
C VAL A 87 -4.56 22.02 28.01
N ASN A 88 -5.27 21.18 27.26
CA ASN A 88 -4.87 20.80 25.91
C ASN A 88 -5.50 21.77 24.92
N TYR A 89 -4.67 22.36 24.07
CA TYR A 89 -5.08 23.26 23.02
C TYR A 89 -4.92 22.57 21.66
N GLU A 90 -5.84 22.90 20.76
CA GLU A 90 -5.71 22.55 19.36
C GLU A 90 -4.49 23.29 18.79
N SER A 91 -3.54 22.51 18.27
CA SER A 91 -2.33 23.06 17.67
C SER A 91 -2.59 23.51 16.23
N PHE A 92 -1.80 24.46 15.74
CA PHE A 92 -1.72 24.75 14.30
C PHE A 92 -1.45 23.48 13.47
N ILE A 93 -0.69 22.52 14.02
CA ILE A 93 -0.43 21.21 13.40
C ILE A 93 -1.73 20.41 13.25
N ALA A 94 -2.63 20.41 14.23
CA ALA A 94 -3.93 19.74 14.12
C ALA A 94 -4.78 20.33 13.00
N GLN A 95 -4.83 21.66 12.86
CA GLN A 95 -5.55 22.29 11.75
C GLN A 95 -4.97 21.89 10.39
N CYS A 96 -3.63 21.82 10.29
CA CYS A 96 -2.94 21.32 9.11
C CYS A 96 -3.32 19.85 8.82
N MET A 97 -3.36 18.98 9.85
CA MET A 97 -3.77 17.58 9.70
C MET A 97 -5.20 17.46 9.19
N ILE A 98 -6.15 18.19 9.80
CA ILE A 98 -7.57 18.18 9.39
C ILE A 98 -7.69 18.55 7.92
N TYR A 99 -6.99 19.61 7.50
CA TYR A 99 -7.00 20.04 6.11
C TYR A 99 -6.48 18.95 5.15
N VAL A 100 -5.27 18.42 5.42
CA VAL A 100 -4.63 17.40 4.57
C VAL A 100 -5.47 16.13 4.47
N ILE A 101 -6.02 15.67 5.59
CA ILE A 101 -6.85 14.46 5.64
C ILE A 101 -8.14 14.67 4.83
N ASN A 102 -8.80 15.82 5.01
CA ASN A 102 -10.04 16.13 4.32
C ASN A 102 -9.84 16.36 2.82
N ASP A 103 -8.81 17.09 2.41
CA ASP A 103 -8.52 17.30 0.98
C ASP A 103 -8.11 15.99 0.30
N GLY A 104 -7.23 15.18 0.90
CA GLY A 104 -6.88 13.88 0.32
C GLY A 104 -8.05 12.89 0.28
N PHE A 105 -8.94 12.92 1.27
CA PHE A 105 -10.19 12.15 1.22
C PHE A 105 -11.09 12.58 0.06
N LYS A 106 -11.25 13.90 -0.17
CA LYS A 106 -12.01 14.44 -1.31
C LYS A 106 -11.38 14.09 -2.66
N ARG A 107 -10.05 14.09 -2.77
CA ARG A 107 -9.34 13.87 -4.05
C ARG A 107 -9.18 12.40 -4.43
N LEU A 108 -9.05 11.50 -3.46
CA LEU A 108 -8.76 10.09 -3.69
C LEU A 108 -9.59 9.15 -2.81
N GLY A 109 -9.78 9.52 -1.55
CA GLY A 109 -10.40 8.63 -0.57
C GLY A 109 -11.83 8.20 -0.91
N GLN A 110 -12.62 9.07 -1.55
CA GLN A 110 -13.98 8.75 -2.01
C GLN A 110 -13.99 7.64 -3.07
N ASP A 111 -13.11 7.73 -4.08
CA ASP A 111 -13.08 6.78 -5.20
C ASP A 111 -12.49 5.44 -4.80
N PHE A 112 -11.43 5.46 -4.00
CA PHE A 112 -10.70 4.26 -3.58
C PHE A 112 -11.17 3.71 -2.23
N LYS A 113 -12.18 4.32 -1.60
CA LYS A 113 -12.76 3.93 -0.31
C LYS A 113 -11.73 3.79 0.82
N PHE A 114 -10.78 4.73 0.92
CA PHE A 114 -9.82 4.80 2.02
C PHE A 114 -9.74 6.20 2.63
N GLY A 115 -9.26 6.30 3.87
CA GLY A 115 -9.20 7.57 4.61
C GLY A 115 -10.50 7.87 5.37
N THR A 116 -10.57 9.06 5.96
CA THR A 116 -11.78 9.54 6.65
C THR A 116 -11.93 11.03 6.46
N PHE A 117 -13.15 11.53 6.65
CA PHE A 117 -13.43 12.96 6.72
C PHE A 117 -13.57 13.39 8.19
N ILE A 118 -12.77 14.36 8.62
CA ILE A 118 -12.79 14.91 9.97
C ILE A 118 -13.72 16.12 9.98
N ASN A 119 -14.84 16.00 10.70
CA ASN A 119 -15.83 17.06 10.84
C ASN A 119 -15.46 18.03 11.98
N GLN A 120 -14.41 18.82 11.77
CA GLN A 120 -13.97 19.87 12.69
C GLN A 120 -13.78 21.19 11.93
N GLN A 121 -14.24 22.30 12.52
CA GLN A 121 -14.17 23.60 11.89
C GLN A 121 -12.73 24.10 11.81
N ILE A 122 -12.27 24.37 10.59
CA ILE A 122 -10.99 25.03 10.30
C ILE A 122 -11.21 26.14 9.27
N ASN A 123 -10.36 27.16 9.27
CA ASN A 123 -10.40 28.21 8.25
C ASN A 123 -9.76 27.70 6.95
N VAL A 124 -10.55 27.03 6.11
CA VAL A 124 -10.13 26.40 4.85
C VAL A 124 -9.48 27.41 3.91
N ASP A 125 -9.96 28.65 3.85
CA ASP A 125 -9.46 29.68 2.93
C ASP A 125 -7.98 29.98 3.13
N ILE A 126 -7.49 29.96 4.39
CA ILE A 126 -6.07 30.15 4.70
C ILE A 126 -5.23 29.01 4.11
N PHE A 127 -5.74 27.78 4.15
CA PHE A 127 -5.05 26.59 3.65
C PHE A 127 -5.03 26.51 2.13
N GLU A 128 -6.11 26.93 1.47
CA GLU A 128 -6.20 26.95 0.02
C GLU A 128 -5.41 28.12 -0.59
N SER A 129 -5.51 29.32 0.02
CA SER A 129 -4.96 30.54 -0.56
C SER A 129 -3.48 30.77 -0.23
N ASN A 130 -2.99 30.23 0.89
CA ASN A 130 -1.65 30.57 1.41
C ASN A 130 -0.79 29.35 1.82
N PRO A 131 -0.62 28.33 0.95
CA PRO A 131 0.18 27.14 1.30
C PRO A 131 1.65 27.47 1.63
N ARG A 132 2.24 28.50 1.01
CA ARG A 132 3.62 28.94 1.31
C ARG A 132 3.77 29.50 2.73
N TYR A 133 2.75 30.21 3.22
CA TYR A 133 2.73 30.71 4.60
C TYR A 133 2.69 29.55 5.60
N ILE A 134 1.88 28.52 5.29
CA ILE A 134 1.79 27.32 6.12
C ILE A 134 3.12 26.57 6.17
N VAL A 135 3.78 26.37 5.02
CA VAL A 135 5.12 25.78 4.96
C VAL A 135 6.12 26.55 5.84
N LYS A 136 6.09 27.88 5.80
CA LYS A 136 6.97 28.71 6.64
C LYS A 136 6.71 28.47 8.14
N ASN A 137 5.46 28.46 8.57
CA ASN A 137 5.10 28.20 9.97
C ASN A 137 5.47 26.78 10.42
N LEU A 138 5.23 25.78 9.56
CA LEU A 138 5.61 24.39 9.85
C LEU A 138 7.14 24.23 9.96
N LYS A 139 7.94 24.95 9.17
CA LYS A 139 9.41 24.93 9.30
C LYS A 139 9.89 25.53 10.63
N VAL A 140 9.23 26.58 11.12
CA VAL A 140 9.51 27.14 12.45
C VAL A 140 9.14 26.17 13.56
N LEU A 141 8.02 25.46 13.43
CA LEU A 141 7.65 24.41 14.38
C LEU A 141 8.66 23.26 14.33
N LEU A 142 9.07 22.82 13.14
CA LEU A 142 10.06 21.74 12.98
C LEU A 142 11.40 22.03 13.66
N SER A 143 11.84 23.29 13.72
CA SER A 143 13.10 23.66 14.39
C SER A 143 13.00 23.62 15.92
N THR A 144 11.78 23.64 16.48
CA THR A 144 11.53 23.63 17.93
C THR A 144 10.94 22.30 18.42
N THR A 145 10.49 21.42 17.52
CA THR A 145 10.00 20.07 17.85
C THR A 145 11.14 19.04 17.93
N PHE A 146 11.25 18.34 19.06
CA PHE A 146 12.30 17.34 19.29
C PHE A 146 11.85 15.89 19.14
N LYS A 147 10.55 15.58 19.37
CA LYS A 147 10.07 14.20 19.29
C LYS A 147 10.02 13.72 17.83
N ASP A 148 10.68 12.61 17.53
CA ASP A 148 10.83 12.10 16.16
C ASP A 148 9.49 11.86 15.46
N ILE A 149 8.49 11.34 16.18
CA ILE A 149 7.16 11.06 15.63
C ILE A 149 6.47 12.36 15.19
N GLU A 150 6.58 13.43 16.00
CA GLU A 150 6.03 14.76 15.68
C GLU A 150 6.85 15.43 14.56
N ARG A 151 8.17 15.30 14.56
CA ARG A 151 9.04 15.79 13.47
C ARG A 151 8.67 15.13 12.15
N LYS A 152 8.45 13.81 12.14
CA LYS A 152 8.02 13.05 10.96
C LYS A 152 6.67 13.56 10.45
N LEU A 153 5.70 13.81 11.34
CA LEU A 153 4.43 14.41 10.97
C LEU A 153 4.62 15.77 10.29
N ILE A 154 5.38 16.67 10.93
CA ILE A 154 5.61 18.04 10.41
C ILE A 154 6.30 18.00 9.05
N ILE A 155 7.29 17.12 8.84
CA ILE A 155 7.96 16.94 7.54
C ILE A 155 6.96 16.52 6.46
N ASN A 156 6.05 15.61 6.76
CA ASN A 156 5.03 15.17 5.80
C ASN A 156 4.00 16.26 5.51
N LEU A 157 3.57 17.03 6.52
CA LEU A 157 2.74 18.22 6.29
C LEU A 157 3.45 19.24 5.39
N ILE A 158 4.75 19.51 5.64
CA ILE A 158 5.55 20.39 4.78
C ILE A 158 5.61 19.87 3.34
N SER A 159 5.83 18.56 3.16
CA SER A 159 5.86 17.93 1.83
C SER A 159 4.54 18.16 1.08
N TYR A 160 3.42 17.93 1.76
CA TYR A 160 2.08 18.10 1.20
C TYR A 160 1.81 19.56 0.80
N PHE A 161 2.03 20.52 1.70
CA PHE A 161 1.77 21.95 1.40
C PHE A 161 2.75 22.52 0.38
N ASN A 162 3.99 22.00 0.30
CA ASN A 162 4.89 22.35 -0.80
C ASN A 162 4.29 21.91 -2.15
N TRP A 163 3.83 20.66 -2.27
CA TRP A 163 3.15 20.19 -3.48
C TRP A 163 1.95 21.08 -3.83
N GLN A 164 1.09 21.37 -2.85
CA GLN A 164 -0.08 22.22 -3.06
C GLN A 164 0.29 23.62 -3.56
N SER A 165 1.42 24.17 -3.10
CA SER A 165 1.89 25.50 -3.52
C SER A 165 2.33 25.60 -4.98
N TYR A 166 2.46 24.46 -5.67
CA TYR A 166 2.80 24.37 -7.10
C TYR A 166 1.62 23.99 -7.98
N LEU A 167 0.42 23.83 -7.41
CA LEU A 167 -0.77 23.49 -8.20
C LEU A 167 -1.25 24.71 -8.99
N ASP A 168 -0.96 24.71 -10.29
CA ASP A 168 -1.48 25.72 -11.23
C ASP A 168 -2.95 25.47 -11.61
N SER A 169 -3.52 24.31 -11.24
CA SER A 169 -4.91 23.96 -11.51
C SER A 169 -5.50 23.10 -10.40
N SER A 170 -6.82 23.08 -10.28
CA SER A 170 -7.55 22.23 -9.31
C SER A 170 -7.44 20.72 -9.60
N LYS A 171 -6.86 20.32 -10.74
CA LYS A 171 -6.76 18.93 -11.17
C LYS A 171 -5.67 18.20 -10.39
N THR A 172 -6.06 17.11 -9.73
CA THR A 172 -5.13 16.16 -9.10
C THR A 172 -4.60 15.21 -10.16
N VAL A 173 -3.28 15.12 -10.31
CA VAL A 173 -2.65 14.06 -11.12
C VAL A 173 -2.14 12.98 -10.19
N PHE A 174 -2.40 11.72 -10.52
CA PHE A 174 -1.84 10.57 -9.80
C PHE A 174 -1.16 9.63 -10.79
N LEU A 175 0.18 9.61 -10.77
CA LEU A 175 1.02 8.88 -11.72
C LEU A 175 1.82 7.78 -11.01
N ILE A 176 1.68 6.57 -11.53
CA ILE A 176 2.41 5.38 -11.09
C ILE A 176 3.29 4.92 -12.24
N ARG A 177 4.61 4.76 -12.03
CA ARG A 177 5.53 4.22 -13.05
C ARG A 177 5.64 2.70 -13.03
N ASN A 178 5.59 2.09 -11.84
CA ASN A 178 5.81 0.65 -11.69
C ASN A 178 4.48 -0.09 -11.43
N PHE A 179 3.49 0.16 -12.27
CA PHE A 179 2.18 -0.49 -12.15
C PHE A 179 2.30 -2.03 -12.18
N ASN A 180 3.32 -2.58 -12.84
CA ASN A 180 3.60 -4.01 -12.86
C ASN A 180 3.73 -4.62 -11.46
N HIS A 181 4.39 -3.96 -10.50
CA HIS A 181 4.49 -4.48 -9.13
C HIS A 181 3.17 -4.41 -8.35
N ILE A 182 2.34 -3.41 -8.66
CA ILE A 182 0.99 -3.32 -8.10
C ILE A 182 0.14 -4.45 -8.68
N LEU A 183 0.22 -4.67 -10.00
CA LEU A 183 -0.46 -5.76 -10.68
C LEU A 183 -0.05 -7.12 -10.10
N GLU A 184 1.23 -7.39 -9.92
CA GLU A 184 1.72 -8.62 -9.29
C GLU A 184 1.11 -8.83 -7.89
N LYS A 185 1.02 -7.80 -7.06
CA LYS A 185 0.38 -7.90 -5.73
C LYS A 185 -1.13 -8.15 -5.82
N ILE A 186 -1.80 -7.50 -6.77
CA ILE A 186 -3.23 -7.73 -7.00
C ILE A 186 -3.47 -9.16 -7.48
N MET A 187 -2.65 -9.63 -8.42
CA MET A 187 -2.74 -10.99 -8.97
C MET A 187 -2.48 -12.07 -7.93
N ASP A 188 -1.59 -11.82 -6.97
CA ASP A 188 -1.37 -12.72 -5.82
C ASP A 188 -2.68 -12.94 -5.02
N THR A 189 -3.40 -11.86 -4.75
CA THR A 189 -4.70 -11.93 -4.04
C THR A 189 -5.78 -12.54 -4.91
N PHE A 190 -5.81 -12.19 -6.20
CA PHE A 190 -6.78 -12.71 -7.16
C PHE A 190 -6.61 -14.22 -7.39
N LEU A 191 -5.39 -14.71 -7.58
CA LEU A 191 -5.09 -16.13 -7.74
C LEU A 191 -5.54 -16.94 -6.52
N LEU A 192 -5.37 -16.40 -5.31
CA LEU A 192 -5.83 -17.05 -4.09
C LEU A 192 -7.37 -17.17 -4.03
N ASN A 193 -8.08 -16.12 -4.46
CA ASN A 193 -9.55 -16.04 -4.32
C ASN A 193 -10.31 -16.66 -5.49
N SER A 194 -9.79 -16.56 -6.71
CA SER A 194 -10.47 -16.93 -7.96
C SER A 194 -9.92 -18.21 -8.58
N TYR A 195 -9.07 -18.95 -7.87
CA TYR A 195 -8.43 -20.17 -8.35
C TYR A 195 -9.40 -21.16 -8.99
N ASN A 196 -10.52 -21.43 -8.31
CA ASN A 196 -11.51 -22.40 -8.76
C ASN A 196 -12.20 -21.97 -10.06
N GLU A 197 -12.42 -20.67 -10.27
CA GLU A 197 -12.99 -20.14 -11.51
C GLU A 197 -12.00 -20.24 -12.66
N LEU A 198 -10.72 -19.88 -12.41
CA LEU A 198 -9.64 -20.04 -13.37
C LEU A 198 -9.48 -21.51 -13.79
N ALA A 199 -9.53 -22.43 -12.82
CA ALA A 199 -9.42 -23.86 -13.07
C ALA A 199 -10.57 -24.37 -13.94
N LYS A 200 -11.82 -23.96 -13.66
CA LYS A 200 -12.99 -24.30 -14.48
C LYS A 200 -12.85 -23.78 -15.91
N ILE A 201 -12.45 -22.53 -16.10
CA ILE A 201 -12.32 -21.91 -17.42
C ILE A 201 -11.17 -22.53 -18.21
N GLY A 202 -10.01 -22.73 -17.57
CA GLY A 202 -8.88 -23.42 -18.19
C GLY A 202 -9.26 -24.83 -18.65
N ASN A 203 -9.87 -25.62 -17.76
CA ASN A 203 -10.32 -26.98 -18.07
C ASN A 203 -11.44 -27.02 -19.11
N SER A 204 -12.29 -25.98 -19.22
CA SER A 204 -13.30 -25.89 -20.29
C SER A 204 -12.70 -25.70 -21.68
N LYS A 205 -11.53 -25.05 -21.76
CA LYS A 205 -10.82 -24.80 -23.02
C LYS A 205 -9.91 -25.96 -23.40
N ASN A 206 -9.31 -26.60 -22.41
CA ASN A 206 -8.56 -27.83 -22.60
C ASN A 206 -8.56 -28.60 -21.26
N PRO A 207 -9.22 -29.77 -21.21
CA PRO A 207 -9.43 -30.53 -19.98
C PRO A 207 -8.10 -30.96 -19.36
N ASP A 208 -8.07 -31.07 -18.02
CA ASP A 208 -6.92 -31.53 -17.22
C ASP A 208 -5.72 -30.57 -17.13
N ILE A 209 -5.91 -29.29 -17.46
CA ILE A 209 -4.88 -28.24 -17.35
C ILE A 209 -4.73 -27.75 -15.91
N PHE A 210 -5.82 -27.57 -15.18
CA PHE A 210 -5.81 -27.03 -13.82
C PHE A 210 -6.34 -28.05 -12.81
N PRO A 211 -5.72 -28.19 -11.63
CA PRO A 211 -6.18 -29.04 -10.57
C PRO A 211 -7.35 -28.37 -9.86
N ILE A 212 -8.19 -29.18 -9.22
CA ILE A 212 -9.40 -28.73 -8.53
C ILE A 212 -9.07 -28.14 -7.14
N SER A 213 -7.84 -28.34 -6.64
CA SER A 213 -7.40 -27.87 -5.32
C SER A 213 -6.56 -26.59 -5.40
N PRO A 214 -6.80 -25.60 -4.51
CA PRO A 214 -6.03 -24.36 -4.47
C PRO A 214 -4.55 -24.66 -4.19
N VAL A 215 -3.68 -24.19 -5.07
CA VAL A 215 -2.23 -24.33 -4.90
C VAL A 215 -1.66 -22.99 -4.44
N ARG A 216 -0.80 -23.03 -3.42
CA ARG A 216 -0.14 -21.83 -2.91
C ARG A 216 1.01 -21.47 -3.84
N PHE A 217 1.04 -20.23 -4.32
CA PHE A 217 2.11 -19.73 -5.16
C PHE A 217 3.25 -19.18 -4.31
N ASP A 218 4.47 -19.60 -4.62
CA ASP A 218 5.69 -19.02 -4.08
C ASP A 218 6.27 -18.05 -5.11
N LYS A 219 6.57 -16.82 -4.66
CA LYS A 219 7.04 -15.72 -5.52
C LYS A 219 8.47 -15.86 -6.01
N GLN A 220 9.27 -16.79 -5.48
CA GLN A 220 10.72 -16.75 -5.68
C GLN A 220 11.35 -18.15 -5.56
N VAL A 221 11.65 -18.76 -6.71
CA VAL A 221 12.63 -19.84 -6.78
C VAL A 221 13.80 -19.35 -7.61
N LYS A 222 14.94 -19.17 -6.94
CA LYS A 222 16.19 -18.73 -7.56
C LYS A 222 16.96 -19.95 -8.05
N HIS A 223 17.24 -20.00 -9.34
CA HIS A 223 18.18 -20.96 -9.92
C HIS A 223 19.48 -20.24 -10.25
N LYS A 224 20.60 -20.79 -9.77
CA LYS A 224 21.95 -20.31 -10.08
C LYS A 224 22.48 -21.13 -11.25
N ILE A 225 22.89 -20.46 -12.32
CA ILE A 225 23.64 -21.08 -13.40
C ILE A 225 25.11 -21.08 -12.98
N GLU A 226 25.76 -22.25 -12.96
CA GLU A 226 27.19 -22.34 -12.69
C GLU A 226 28.00 -21.92 -13.92
N ASN A 227 28.85 -20.91 -13.74
CA ASN A 227 30.09 -20.56 -14.49
C ASN A 227 30.46 -19.10 -14.23
N GLY A 228 30.71 -18.73 -12.97
CA GLY A 228 31.19 -17.40 -12.58
C GLY A 228 30.21 -16.22 -12.71
N VAL A 229 29.14 -16.35 -13.50
CA VAL A 229 28.05 -15.37 -13.64
C VAL A 229 26.84 -15.86 -12.85
N GLN A 230 26.46 -15.13 -11.80
CA GLN A 230 25.21 -15.38 -11.08
C GLN A 230 24.04 -14.81 -11.89
N THR A 231 23.48 -15.63 -12.76
CA THR A 231 22.19 -15.35 -13.40
C THR A 231 21.08 -15.95 -12.56
N GLU A 232 20.14 -15.13 -12.10
CA GLU A 232 18.95 -15.55 -11.35
C GLU A 232 17.72 -15.47 -12.27
N VAL A 233 16.91 -16.53 -12.28
CA VAL A 233 15.57 -16.51 -12.87
C VAL A 233 14.56 -16.34 -11.73
N ILE A 234 13.65 -15.37 -11.88
CA ILE A 234 12.60 -15.08 -10.90
C ILE A 234 11.27 -15.23 -11.61
N TYR A 235 10.41 -16.09 -11.05
CA TYR A 235 9.06 -16.34 -11.52
C TYR A 235 8.08 -15.52 -10.67
N ASP A 236 7.09 -14.85 -11.28
CA ASP A 236 6.10 -14.08 -10.51
C ASP A 236 5.27 -15.00 -9.61
N PHE A 237 4.84 -16.15 -10.16
CA PHE A 237 4.06 -17.15 -9.45
C PHE A 237 4.50 -18.55 -9.86
N LEU A 238 5.09 -19.30 -8.92
CA LEU A 238 5.42 -20.70 -9.12
C LEU A 238 4.66 -21.55 -8.11
N SER A 239 4.06 -22.64 -8.56
CA SER A 239 3.42 -23.60 -7.66
C SER A 239 3.56 -25.03 -8.17
N LYS A 240 3.51 -26.01 -7.28
CA LYS A 240 3.72 -27.42 -7.62
C LYS A 240 2.77 -28.31 -6.83
N ASN A 241 2.19 -29.30 -7.50
CA ASN A 241 1.54 -30.46 -6.88
C ASN A 241 2.21 -31.77 -7.36
N SER A 242 1.61 -32.93 -7.07
CA SER A 242 2.13 -34.24 -7.49
C SER A 242 2.33 -34.34 -9.00
N ASP A 243 1.36 -33.84 -9.77
CA ASP A 243 1.25 -34.14 -11.21
C ASP A 243 1.71 -32.98 -12.10
N ASN A 244 1.72 -31.76 -11.58
CA ASN A 244 1.87 -30.53 -12.36
C ASN A 244 2.75 -29.48 -11.65
N ILE A 245 3.40 -28.64 -12.44
CA ILE A 245 4.07 -27.41 -12.01
C ILE A 245 3.41 -26.22 -12.73
N TYR A 246 2.87 -25.28 -11.97
CA TYR A 246 2.22 -24.07 -12.47
C TYR A 246 3.21 -22.91 -12.46
N VAL A 247 3.37 -22.27 -13.61
CA VAL A 247 4.23 -21.10 -13.79
C VAL A 247 3.39 -19.98 -14.37
N PHE A 248 3.05 -18.97 -13.56
CA PHE A 248 2.32 -17.80 -14.05
C PHE A 248 3.18 -16.54 -13.99
N ASP A 249 2.97 -15.67 -14.98
CA ASP A 249 3.57 -14.35 -15.10
C ASP A 249 2.45 -13.33 -15.21
N ALA A 250 2.50 -12.27 -14.42
CA ALA A 250 1.52 -11.20 -14.50
C ALA A 250 2.10 -10.03 -15.29
N LYS A 251 1.37 -9.57 -16.31
CA LYS A 251 1.81 -8.43 -17.12
C LYS A 251 0.65 -7.53 -17.49
N TYR A 252 0.91 -6.22 -17.47
CA TYR A 252 -0.02 -5.22 -17.93
C TYR A 252 0.28 -4.89 -19.39
N TYR A 253 -0.45 -5.49 -20.33
CA TYR A 253 -0.36 -5.15 -21.74
C TYR A 253 -1.65 -4.47 -22.20
N HIS A 254 -1.52 -3.39 -22.96
CA HIS A 254 -2.67 -2.77 -23.61
C HIS A 254 -3.24 -3.66 -24.73
N ARG A 255 -2.34 -4.34 -25.46
CA ARG A 255 -2.67 -5.39 -26.44
C ARG A 255 -1.56 -6.43 -26.42
N ILE A 256 -1.94 -7.70 -26.41
CA ILE A 256 -1.02 -8.82 -26.60
C ILE A 256 -1.06 -9.17 -28.09
N SER A 257 -0.21 -8.52 -28.88
CA SER A 257 -0.02 -8.80 -30.31
C SER A 257 1.00 -9.91 -30.53
N ASP A 258 2.03 -9.93 -29.69
CA ASP A 258 3.20 -10.78 -29.86
C ASP A 258 3.35 -11.78 -28.74
N PHE A 259 3.98 -12.88 -29.11
CA PHE A 259 4.21 -14.00 -28.22
C PHE A 259 5.25 -13.64 -27.13
N ASN A 260 4.95 -13.91 -25.86
CA ASN A 260 5.85 -13.59 -24.74
C ASN A 260 6.99 -14.63 -24.63
N TYR A 261 8.17 -14.31 -25.19
CA TYR A 261 9.35 -15.18 -25.18
C TYR A 261 9.80 -15.61 -23.77
N LYS A 262 9.52 -14.81 -22.73
CA LYS A 262 9.83 -15.20 -21.34
C LYS A 262 9.02 -16.41 -20.89
N GLN A 263 7.77 -16.52 -21.35
CA GLN A 263 6.92 -17.67 -21.04
C GLN A 263 7.53 -18.94 -21.62
N ILE A 264 8.00 -18.92 -22.87
CA ILE A 264 8.76 -20.05 -23.45
C ILE A 264 9.95 -20.42 -22.57
N ALA A 265 10.78 -19.44 -22.23
CA ALA A 265 11.98 -19.68 -21.45
C ALA A 265 11.65 -20.29 -20.09
N TYR A 266 10.63 -19.77 -19.40
CA TYR A 266 10.17 -20.28 -18.12
C TYR A 266 9.73 -21.74 -18.19
N HIS A 267 8.98 -22.12 -19.23
CA HIS A 267 8.54 -23.50 -19.41
C HIS A 267 9.73 -24.46 -19.52
N PHE A 268 10.66 -24.20 -20.45
CA PHE A 268 11.79 -25.10 -20.67
C PHE A 268 12.74 -25.17 -19.47
N LEU A 269 12.98 -24.04 -18.80
CA LEU A 269 13.81 -24.03 -17.59
C LEU A 269 13.20 -24.89 -16.49
N VAL A 270 11.91 -24.70 -16.19
CA VAL A 270 11.21 -25.47 -15.14
C VAL A 270 11.17 -26.96 -15.49
N GLN A 271 10.91 -27.30 -16.75
CA GLN A 271 10.86 -28.69 -17.20
C GLN A 271 12.24 -29.37 -17.16
N ALA A 272 13.31 -28.67 -17.55
CA ALA A 272 14.66 -29.20 -17.46
C ALA A 272 15.06 -29.47 -16.00
N LEU A 273 14.75 -28.54 -15.10
CA LEU A 273 15.02 -28.66 -13.66
C LEU A 273 14.19 -29.76 -12.99
N SER A 274 12.93 -29.95 -13.39
CA SER A 274 12.09 -31.02 -12.85
C SER A 274 12.62 -32.39 -13.26
N LYS A 275 13.06 -32.55 -14.52
CA LYS A 275 13.67 -33.79 -15.02
C LYS A 275 15.04 -34.10 -14.39
N GLN A 276 15.84 -33.09 -14.07
CA GLN A 276 17.13 -33.29 -13.38
C GLN A 276 16.97 -33.80 -11.94
N ARG A 277 15.90 -33.39 -11.24
CA ARG A 277 15.64 -33.82 -9.85
C ARG A 277 15.06 -35.23 -9.76
N ILE A 278 14.38 -35.69 -10.80
CA ILE A 278 13.80 -37.03 -10.90
C ILE A 278 14.83 -37.91 -11.59
N GLY A 279 15.80 -38.43 -10.83
CA GLY A 279 16.81 -39.32 -11.38
C GLY A 279 16.18 -40.58 -11.98
N LYS A 280 16.28 -40.76 -13.30
CA LYS A 280 16.20 -42.00 -14.13
C LYS A 280 15.27 -43.18 -13.78
N SER A 281 14.42 -43.14 -12.77
CA SER A 281 13.41 -44.17 -12.49
C SER A 281 12.04 -43.62 -12.79
N ASP A 282 11.35 -44.25 -13.76
CA ASP A 282 9.91 -44.42 -14.09
C ASP A 282 8.80 -43.52 -13.50
N ASP A 283 9.12 -42.46 -12.75
CA ASP A 283 8.17 -41.52 -12.20
C ASP A 283 7.93 -40.43 -13.25
N LYS A 284 6.67 -40.32 -13.68
CA LYS A 284 6.26 -39.41 -14.74
C LYS A 284 6.62 -37.98 -14.32
N SER A 285 7.49 -37.32 -15.08
CA SER A 285 7.87 -35.93 -14.79
C SER A 285 6.61 -35.06 -14.74
N PRO A 286 6.46 -34.18 -13.74
CA PRO A 286 5.25 -33.38 -13.62
C PRO A 286 5.09 -32.46 -14.83
N LYS A 287 3.84 -32.33 -15.29
CA LYS A 287 3.49 -31.52 -16.45
C LYS A 287 3.59 -30.03 -16.12
N VAL A 288 4.21 -29.25 -17.00
CA VAL A 288 4.40 -27.81 -16.76
C VAL A 288 3.25 -27.03 -17.39
N VAL A 289 2.48 -26.37 -16.54
CA VAL A 289 1.34 -25.51 -16.88
C VAL A 289 1.81 -24.07 -16.88
N ASN A 290 1.76 -23.41 -18.03
CA ASN A 290 2.26 -22.05 -18.18
C ASN A 290 1.15 -21.08 -18.59
N ALA A 291 1.03 -19.96 -17.88
CA ALA A 291 -0.03 -18.99 -18.16
C ALA A 291 0.41 -17.54 -17.95
N LEU A 292 -0.04 -16.68 -18.86
CA LEU A 292 0.10 -15.24 -18.76
C LEU A 292 -1.19 -14.67 -18.15
N LEU A 293 -1.04 -13.89 -17.08
CA LEU A 293 -2.16 -13.21 -16.43
C LEU A 293 -2.13 -11.74 -16.86
N SER A 294 -3.19 -11.29 -17.52
CA SER A 294 -3.33 -9.89 -17.94
C SER A 294 -4.70 -9.36 -17.56
N PRO A 295 -4.81 -8.15 -17.02
CA PRO A 295 -6.12 -7.56 -16.82
C PRO A 295 -6.77 -7.24 -18.18
N SER A 296 -8.11 -7.27 -18.25
CA SER A 296 -8.88 -6.95 -19.46
C SER A 296 -10.20 -6.29 -19.12
N GLU A 297 -10.67 -5.37 -19.95
CA GLU A 297 -11.90 -4.60 -19.71
C GLU A 297 -13.18 -5.45 -19.64
N LYS A 298 -13.10 -6.73 -20.01
CA LYS A 298 -14.23 -7.66 -19.99
C LYS A 298 -14.71 -7.96 -18.57
N SER A 299 -16.02 -8.18 -18.49
CA SER A 299 -16.71 -8.46 -17.24
C SER A 299 -16.60 -9.90 -16.73
N GLU A 300 -16.04 -10.77 -17.54
CA GLU A 300 -15.90 -12.19 -17.25
C GLU A 300 -14.44 -12.58 -17.45
N ILE A 301 -14.00 -13.54 -16.66
CA ILE A 301 -12.70 -14.18 -16.85
C ILE A 301 -12.75 -14.88 -18.21
N THR A 302 -11.87 -14.51 -19.13
CA THR A 302 -11.72 -15.20 -20.41
C THR A 302 -10.34 -15.80 -20.54
N ALA A 303 -10.25 -16.93 -21.24
CA ALA A 303 -9.02 -17.64 -21.53
C ALA A 303 -8.79 -17.71 -23.03
N LYS A 304 -7.59 -17.34 -23.48
CA LYS A 304 -7.12 -17.51 -24.87
C LYS A 304 -5.89 -18.41 -24.89
N VAL A 305 -5.95 -19.49 -25.67
CA VAL A 305 -4.80 -20.35 -25.92
C VAL A 305 -3.96 -19.72 -27.03
N HIS A 306 -2.73 -19.33 -26.72
CA HIS A 306 -1.81 -18.72 -27.69
C HIS A 306 -1.00 -19.77 -28.45
N ILE A 307 -0.58 -20.82 -27.75
CA ILE A 307 0.09 -21.97 -28.33
C ILE A 307 -0.49 -23.23 -27.69
N ASP A 308 -0.73 -24.24 -28.51
CA ASP A 308 -1.12 -25.59 -28.10
C ASP A 308 -0.30 -26.59 -28.93
N MET A 309 0.81 -27.07 -28.36
CA MET A 309 1.67 -28.06 -29.03
C MET A 309 1.19 -29.51 -28.80
N THR A 310 0.17 -29.72 -27.97
CA THR A 310 -0.36 -31.05 -27.64
C THR A 310 -0.99 -31.75 -28.86
N LYS A 311 -1.51 -30.94 -29.80
CA LYS A 311 -2.20 -31.41 -31.01
C LYS A 311 -1.27 -31.65 -32.20
N ASN A 312 0.02 -31.35 -32.07
CA ASN A 312 0.96 -31.50 -33.17
C ASN A 312 1.64 -32.86 -33.09
N GLU A 313 1.22 -33.81 -33.93
CA GLU A 313 1.72 -35.19 -33.96
C GLU A 313 3.23 -35.30 -34.15
N LYS A 314 3.89 -34.28 -34.72
CA LYS A 314 5.36 -34.24 -34.87
C LYS A 314 6.10 -33.88 -33.59
N PHE A 315 5.44 -33.21 -32.64
CA PHE A 315 6.04 -32.71 -31.39
C PHE A 315 5.46 -33.40 -30.14
N SER A 316 4.45 -34.26 -30.30
CA SER A 316 3.79 -35.01 -29.22
C SER A 316 4.70 -36.03 -28.55
N GLN A 317 5.83 -36.39 -29.16
CA GLN A 317 6.83 -37.32 -28.61
C GLN A 317 8.00 -36.63 -27.90
N ASP A 318 8.04 -35.30 -27.88
CA ASP A 318 9.18 -34.51 -27.40
C ASP A 318 8.83 -33.59 -26.22
N ILE A 319 9.84 -32.87 -25.72
CA ILE A 319 9.82 -31.84 -24.65
C ILE A 319 8.61 -30.88 -24.73
N PHE A 320 7.97 -30.75 -25.90
CA PHE A 320 6.86 -29.84 -26.18
C PHE A 320 5.45 -30.46 -26.00
N SER A 321 5.35 -31.74 -25.65
CA SER A 321 4.07 -32.48 -25.55
C SER A 321 3.04 -31.85 -24.61
N ASP A 322 3.49 -30.98 -23.71
CA ASP A 322 2.67 -30.29 -22.70
C ASP A 322 2.78 -28.75 -22.78
N PHE A 323 3.31 -28.21 -23.87
CA PHE A 323 3.51 -26.77 -24.01
C PHE A 323 2.23 -26.06 -24.47
N TYR A 324 1.63 -25.31 -23.56
CA TYR A 324 0.57 -24.37 -23.88
C TYR A 324 0.72 -23.08 -23.07
N ILE A 325 0.23 -21.98 -23.65
CA ILE A 325 0.14 -20.69 -22.95
C ILE A 325 -1.29 -20.22 -22.99
N VAL A 326 -1.86 -20.05 -21.82
CA VAL A 326 -3.19 -19.46 -21.63
C VAL A 326 -3.04 -18.04 -21.15
N GLU A 327 -3.70 -17.10 -21.83
CA GLU A 327 -3.90 -15.73 -21.37
C GLU A 327 -5.23 -15.66 -20.63
N PHE A 328 -5.20 -15.28 -19.35
CA PHE A 328 -6.40 -14.93 -18.60
C PHE A 328 -6.62 -13.42 -18.61
N LEU A 329 -7.86 -13.02 -18.84
CA LEU A 329 -8.28 -11.63 -19.06
C LEU A 329 -9.39 -11.21 -18.09
N THR A 330 -9.14 -10.19 -17.26
CA THR A 330 -10.04 -9.83 -16.14
C THR A 330 -9.95 -8.34 -15.68
N LEU A 331 -11.08 -7.61 -15.59
CA LEU A 331 -11.15 -6.29 -14.90
C LEU A 331 -12.42 -6.09 -14.07
N SER A 332 -13.59 -6.61 -14.43
CA SER A 332 -14.81 -6.33 -13.63
C SER A 332 -14.75 -6.89 -12.20
N GLN A 333 -14.08 -8.04 -12.00
CA GLN A 333 -13.91 -8.64 -10.69
C GLN A 333 -12.81 -7.92 -9.88
N PHE A 334 -11.93 -7.14 -10.51
CA PHE A 334 -10.81 -6.45 -9.83
C PHE A 334 -11.30 -5.41 -8.81
N PHE A 335 -12.39 -4.72 -9.13
CA PHE A 335 -13.04 -3.77 -8.21
C PHE A 335 -14.14 -4.39 -7.36
N ARG A 336 -14.60 -5.61 -7.69
CA ARG A 336 -15.61 -6.34 -6.90
C ARG A 336 -14.99 -7.22 -5.81
N VAL A 337 -13.76 -7.71 -5.95
CA VAL A 337 -13.07 -8.46 -4.88
C VAL A 337 -12.73 -7.56 -3.68
N THR A 338 -12.77 -6.23 -3.85
CA THR A 338 -12.75 -5.25 -2.75
C THR A 338 -14.14 -4.94 -2.17
N ASN A 339 -15.23 -5.58 -2.64
CA ASN A 339 -16.46 -5.68 -1.86
C ASN A 339 -16.25 -6.69 -0.75
N VAL A 340 -15.48 -6.28 0.25
CA VAL A 340 -15.84 -6.66 1.60
C VAL A 340 -17.16 -5.94 1.86
N GLU A 341 -18.27 -6.66 1.68
CA GLU A 341 -19.56 -6.21 2.19
C GLU A 341 -19.42 -5.96 3.70
N PHE A 342 -19.66 -4.73 4.13
CA PHE A 342 -20.03 -4.37 5.49
C PHE A 342 -21.06 -3.25 5.46
#